data_AF-A0A965ZQ89-F1
#
_entry.id   AF-A0A965ZQ89-F1
#
_cell.length_a   1.000
_cell.length_b   1.000
_cell.length_c   1.000
_cell.angle_alpha   90.00
_cell.angle_beta   90.00
_cell.angle_gamma   90.00
#
_symmetry.space_group_name_H-M   'P 1'
#
loop_
_entity.id
_entity.type
_entity.pdbx_description
1 polymer ?
#
loop_
_entity_poly.entity_id
_entity_poly.type
_entity_poly.pdbx_seq_one_letter_code
_entity_poly.pdbx_strand_id
1 'polypeptide(L)'
;MLGKIILWVSAVVFIAYGIACFFSPGLPAGYAGLVMSNGDAFSEIGAMYGGLQTGFGLFCLIAALKPEHYRSGLLLLVICIGLLAVGRLYSTVTGTGEVGTYTWGAMGYEFATAILAGIALRKA
;
A
#
# COMPACT_ATOMS: atom_id res chain seq x y z
N MET A 1 18.00 5.58 11.31
CA MET A 1 18.14 5.06 9.92
C MET A 1 16.93 4.27 9.47
N LEU A 2 16.41 3.35 10.30
CA LEU A 2 15.23 2.50 9.98
C LEU A 2 14.07 3.26 9.30
N GLY A 3 13.60 4.37 9.86
CA GLY A 3 12.47 5.10 9.27
C GLY A 3 12.74 5.65 7.87
N LYS A 4 13.95 6.15 7.60
CA LYS A 4 14.34 6.59 6.25
C LYS A 4 14.37 5.42 5.26
N ILE A 5 14.88 4.26 5.68
CA ILE A 5 14.90 3.06 4.84
C ILE A 5 13.47 2.64 4.47
N ILE A 6 12.58 2.59 5.45
CA ILE A 6 11.18 2.21 5.21
C ILE A 6 10.50 3.21 4.27
N LEU A 7 10.69 4.52 4.48
CA LEU A 7 10.11 5.53 3.60
C LEU A 7 10.62 5.40 2.15
N TRP A 8 11.92 5.15 1.96
CA TRP A 8 12.49 4.92 0.63
C TRP A 8 11.95 3.64 -0.03
N VAL A 9 11.91 2.53 0.70
CA VAL A 9 11.38 1.27 0.19
C VAL A 9 9.90 1.42 -0.17
N SER A 10 9.10 2.00 0.72
CA SER A 10 7.68 2.29 0.46
C SER A 10 7.51 3.21 -0.74
N ALA A 11 8.31 4.27 -0.86
CA ALA A 11 8.27 5.16 -2.01
C ALA A 11 8.49 4.40 -3.33
N VAL A 12 9.56 3.61 -3.42
CA VAL A 12 9.88 2.85 -4.63
C VAL A 12 8.78 1.85 -4.95
N VAL A 13 8.34 1.07 -3.97
CA VAL A 13 7.31 0.03 -4.18
C VAL A 13 5.97 0.64 -4.59
N PHE A 14 5.47 1.64 -3.86
CA PHE A 14 4.16 2.25 -4.15
C PHE A 14 4.16 3.07 -5.44
N ILE A 15 5.25 3.77 -5.78
CA ILE A 15 5.36 4.48 -7.06
C ILE A 15 5.43 3.49 -8.23
N ALA A 16 6.32 2.49 -8.15
CA ALA A 16 6.51 1.55 -9.26
C ALA A 16 5.24 0.73 -9.51
N TYR A 17 4.64 0.17 -8.46
CA TYR A 17 3.39 -0.58 -8.58
C TYR A 17 2.23 0.32 -8.98
N GLY A 18 2.14 1.53 -8.41
CA GLY A 18 1.11 2.50 -8.76
C GLY A 18 1.16 2.90 -10.23
N ILE A 19 2.34 3.23 -10.76
CA ILE A 19 2.48 3.56 -12.18
C ILE A 19 2.11 2.36 -13.07
N ALA A 20 2.54 1.14 -12.69
CA ALA A 20 2.17 -0.06 -13.43
C ALA A 20 0.64 -0.27 -13.46
N CYS A 21 -0.04 -0.11 -12.33
CA CYS A 21 -1.50 -0.20 -12.23
C CYS A 21 -2.24 0.95 -12.93
N PHE A 22 -1.63 2.13 -13.03
CA PHE A 22 -2.22 3.26 -13.74
C PHE A 22 -2.34 2.99 -15.24
N PHE A 23 -1.31 2.41 -15.85
CA PHE A 23 -1.33 2.03 -17.27
C PHE A 23 -1.95 0.66 -17.52
N SER A 24 -2.00 -0.21 -16.50
CA SER A 24 -2.62 -1.52 -16.59
C SER A 24 -3.44 -1.85 -15.32
N PRO A 25 -4.67 -1.29 -15.19
CA PRO A 25 -5.57 -1.59 -14.08
C PRO A 25 -5.95 -3.07 -13.96
N GLY A 26 -5.77 -3.86 -15.02
CA GLY A 26 -5.99 -5.31 -14.99
C GLY A 26 -4.98 -6.10 -14.15
N LEU A 27 -3.80 -5.54 -13.84
CA LEU A 27 -2.77 -6.22 -13.03
C LEU A 27 -3.28 -6.60 -11.62
N PRO A 28 -3.73 -5.66 -10.77
CA PRO A 28 -4.21 -5.98 -9.43
C PRO A 28 -5.46 -6.86 -9.45
N ALA A 29 -6.34 -6.66 -10.43
CA ALA A 29 -7.53 -7.48 -10.62
C ALA A 29 -7.15 -8.94 -10.92
N GLY A 30 -6.18 -9.16 -11.82
CA GLY A 30 -5.68 -10.48 -12.19
C GLY A 30 -5.07 -11.24 -11.01
N TYR A 31 -4.24 -10.58 -10.19
CA TYR A 31 -3.64 -11.21 -9.00
C TYR A 31 -4.67 -11.62 -7.94
N ALA A 32 -5.77 -10.86 -7.85
CA ALA A 32 -6.85 -11.12 -6.91
C ALA A 32 -7.99 -11.98 -7.48
N GLY A 33 -7.91 -12.38 -8.76
CA GLY A 33 -8.98 -13.13 -9.45
C GLY A 33 -10.26 -12.32 -9.68
N LEU A 34 -10.17 -10.99 -9.70
CA LEU A 34 -11.31 -10.10 -9.91
C LEU A 34 -11.65 -9.98 -11.40
N VAL A 35 -12.94 -9.99 -11.72
CA VAL A 35 -13.45 -9.74 -13.07
C VAL A 35 -13.93 -8.30 -13.18
N MET A 36 -13.35 -7.53 -14.11
CA MET A 36 -13.78 -6.16 -14.42
C MET A 36 -14.82 -6.19 -15.54
N SER A 37 -16.11 -6.10 -15.18
CA SER A 37 -17.23 -6.29 -16.11
C SER A 37 -17.69 -5.02 -16.83
N ASN A 38 -17.23 -3.84 -16.42
CA ASN A 38 -17.64 -2.55 -16.99
C ASN A 38 -16.52 -1.50 -16.89
N GLY A 39 -16.77 -0.32 -17.47
CA GLY A 39 -15.83 0.82 -17.43
C GLY A 39 -15.59 1.38 -16.02
N ASP A 40 -16.60 1.34 -15.15
CA ASP A 40 -16.49 1.82 -13.77
C ASP A 40 -15.49 0.99 -12.98
N ALA A 41 -15.53 -0.35 -13.11
CA ALA A 41 -14.57 -1.24 -12.47
C ALA A 41 -13.12 -0.94 -12.91
N PHE A 42 -12.92 -0.64 -14.18
CA PHE A 42 -11.61 -0.28 -14.70
C PHE A 42 -11.14 1.07 -14.15
N SER A 43 -12.03 2.06 -14.10
CA SER A 43 -11.74 3.40 -13.55
C SER A 43 -11.44 3.36 -12.06
N GLU A 44 -12.23 2.63 -11.28
CA GLU A 44 -12.04 2.49 -9.82
C GLU A 44 -10.70 1.83 -9.48
N ILE A 45 -10.36 0.72 -10.15
CA ILE A 45 -9.08 0.03 -9.91
C ILE A 45 -7.90 0.91 -10.34
N GLY A 46 -8.00 1.58 -11.51
CA GLY A 46 -6.97 2.51 -11.97
C GLY A 46 -6.79 3.72 -11.04
N ALA A 47 -7.87 4.25 -10.47
CA ALA A 47 -7.81 5.34 -9.52
C ALA A 47 -7.19 4.92 -8.18
N MET A 48 -7.61 3.78 -7.61
CA MET A 48 -7.17 3.32 -6.29
C MET A 48 -5.75 2.72 -6.32
N TYR A 49 -5.52 1.72 -7.17
CA TYR A 49 -4.22 1.04 -7.26
C TYR A 49 -3.23 1.80 -8.13
N GLY A 50 -3.70 2.65 -9.05
CA GLY A 50 -2.83 3.46 -9.90
C GLY A 50 -2.54 4.83 -9.31
N GLY A 51 -3.53 5.72 -9.41
CA GLY A 51 -3.38 7.14 -9.04
C GLY A 51 -3.06 7.36 -7.56
N LEU A 52 -3.93 6.87 -6.67
CA LEU A 52 -3.80 7.05 -5.22
C LEU A 52 -2.53 6.38 -4.70
N GLN A 53 -2.24 5.15 -5.13
CA GLN A 53 -1.03 4.42 -4.71
C GLN A 53 0.25 5.14 -5.15
N THR A 54 0.28 5.69 -6.38
CA THR A 54 1.42 6.50 -6.85
C THR A 54 1.58 7.76 -6.00
N GLY A 55 0.49 8.49 -5.74
CA GLY A 55 0.52 9.68 -4.88
C GLY A 55 1.01 9.38 -3.46
N PHE A 56 0.57 8.25 -2.89
CA PHE A 56 1.01 7.77 -1.59
C PHE A 56 2.53 7.52 -1.55
N GLY A 57 3.07 6.85 -2.58
CA GLY A 57 4.50 6.62 -2.72
C GLY A 57 5.31 7.91 -2.91
N LEU A 58 4.79 8.87 -3.70
CA LEU A 58 5.42 10.19 -3.85
C LEU A 58 5.48 10.96 -2.53
N PHE A 59 4.45 10.88 -1.70
CA PHE A 59 4.50 11.49 -0.37
C PHE A 59 5.55 10.82 0.53
N CYS A 60 5.68 9.49 0.46
CA CYS A 60 6.76 8.77 1.16
C CYS A 60 8.15 9.23 0.69
N LEU A 61 8.33 9.47 -0.62
CA LEU A 61 9.57 10.00 -1.19
C LEU A 61 9.87 11.41 -0.64
N ILE A 62 8.88 12.29 -0.64
CA ILE A 62 9.00 13.64 -0.07
C ILE A 62 9.39 13.56 1.40
N ALA A 63 8.75 12.69 2.18
CA ALA A 63 9.06 12.49 3.61
C ALA A 63 10.46 11.87 3.85
N ALA A 64 10.98 11.09 2.89
CA ALA A 64 12.34 10.56 2.96
C ALA A 64 13.40 11.64 2.68
N LEU A 65 13.10 12.56 1.76
CA LEU A 65 13.98 13.64 1.32
C LEU A 65 13.94 14.85 2.27
N LYS A 66 12.78 15.19 2.80
CA LYS A 66 12.55 16.40 3.59
C LYS A 66 12.32 16.09 5.07
N PRO A 67 13.21 16.53 5.99
CA PRO A 67 13.07 16.27 7.42
C PRO A 67 11.75 16.76 8.02
N GLU A 68 11.20 17.86 7.52
CA GLU A 68 9.93 18.44 7.95
C GLU A 68 8.73 17.49 7.81
N HIS A 69 8.79 16.55 6.87
CA HIS A 69 7.73 15.58 6.61
C HIS A 69 8.06 14.18 7.12
N TYR A 70 9.24 13.95 7.71
CA TYR A 70 9.70 12.63 8.13
C TYR A 70 8.71 11.94 9.07
N ARG A 71 8.29 12.64 10.13
CA ARG A 71 7.33 12.09 11.11
C ARG A 71 5.96 11.84 10.49
N SER A 72 5.50 12.76 9.63
CA SER A 72 4.22 12.64 8.92
C SER A 72 4.21 11.46 7.93
N GLY A 73 5.31 11.20 7.23
CA GLY A 73 5.44 10.04 6.35
C GLY A 73 5.39 8.72 7.11
N LEU A 74 6.06 8.63 8.27
CA LEU A 74 5.97 7.45 9.12
C LEU A 74 4.56 7.26 9.69
N LEU A 75 3.91 8.34 10.11
CA LEU A 75 2.53 8.29 10.59
C LEU A 75 1.56 7.84 9.49
N LEU A 76 1.75 8.31 8.25
CA LEU A 76 0.97 7.89 7.09
C LEU A 76 1.09 6.37 6.88
N LEU A 77 2.30 5.80 6.94
CA LEU A 77 2.50 4.36 6.81
C LEU A 77 1.81 3.59 7.95
N VAL A 78 1.93 4.06 9.19
CA VAL A 78 1.29 3.40 10.34
C VAL A 78 -0.23 3.38 10.20
N ILE A 79 -0.83 4.53 9.87
CA ILE A 79 -2.29 4.66 9.84
C ILE A 79 -2.85 4.00 8.58
N CYS A 80 -2.40 4.41 7.39
CA CYS A 80 -3.02 3.98 6.15
C CYS A 80 -2.68 2.53 5.81
N ILE A 81 -1.40 2.12 5.89
CA ILE A 81 -1.02 0.74 5.60
C ILE A 81 -1.44 -0.19 6.74
N GLY A 82 -1.40 0.29 7.99
CA GLY A 82 -1.91 -0.48 9.13
C GLY A 82 -3.42 -0.75 9.03
N LEU A 83 -4.23 0.26 8.70
CA LEU A 83 -5.67 0.06 8.50
C LEU A 83 -5.99 -0.76 7.25
N LEU A 84 -5.17 -0.65 6.19
CA LEU A 84 -5.28 -1.55 5.04
C LEU A 84 -5.05 -3.01 5.45
N ALA A 85 -4.01 -3.28 6.24
CA ALA A 85 -3.73 -4.62 6.76
C ALA A 85 -4.87 -5.17 7.63
N VAL A 86 -5.40 -4.34 8.54
CA VAL A 86 -6.52 -4.70 9.41
C VAL A 86 -7.78 -4.95 8.59
N GLY A 87 -8.09 -4.11 7.61
CA GLY A 87 -9.22 -4.29 6.71
C GLY A 87 -9.11 -5.61 5.95
N ARG A 88 -7.94 -5.91 5.39
CA ARG A 88 -7.68 -7.17 4.67
C ARG A 88 -7.79 -8.38 5.58
N LEU A 89 -7.27 -8.30 6.82
CA LEU A 89 -7.40 -9.36 7.82
C LEU A 89 -8.87 -9.59 8.17
N TYR A 90 -9.62 -8.52 8.46
CA TYR A 90 -11.03 -8.59 8.78
C TYR A 90 -11.83 -9.24 7.63
N SER A 91 -11.62 -8.80 6.39
CA SER A 91 -12.26 -9.40 5.21
C SER A 91 -11.84 -10.86 4.97
N THR A 92 -10.62 -11.25 5.34
CA THR A 92 -10.17 -12.65 5.24
C THR A 92 -10.86 -13.53 6.29
N VAL A 93 -11.06 -13.03 7.51
CA VAL A 93 -11.68 -13.77 8.62
C VAL A 93 -13.21 -13.87 8.45
N THR A 94 -13.84 -12.82 7.93
CA THR A 94 -15.31 -12.73 7.79
C THR A 94 -15.82 -13.09 6.40
N GLY A 95 -14.93 -13.12 5.42
CA GLY A 95 -15.26 -13.45 4.03
C GLY A 95 -15.56 -14.93 3.83
N THR A 96 -15.92 -15.27 2.60
CA THR A 96 -16.19 -16.64 2.20
C THR A 96 -15.02 -17.23 1.42
N GLY A 97 -14.56 -18.41 1.83
CA GLY A 97 -13.54 -19.17 1.12
C GLY A 97 -12.09 -18.89 1.56
N GLU A 98 -11.18 -19.74 1.08
CA GLU A 98 -9.75 -19.61 1.34
C GLU A 98 -9.14 -18.50 0.50
N VAL A 99 -8.27 -17.69 1.10
CA VAL A 99 -7.52 -16.65 0.37
C VAL A 99 -6.21 -17.20 -0.16
N GLY A 100 -5.86 -16.79 -1.38
CA GLY A 100 -4.63 -17.23 -2.05
C GLY A 100 -3.35 -16.55 -1.53
N THR A 101 -2.23 -16.94 -2.12
CA THR A 101 -0.89 -16.41 -1.80
C THR A 101 -0.77 -14.89 -1.96
N TYR A 102 -1.51 -14.30 -2.90
CA TYR A 102 -1.57 -12.84 -3.07
C TYR A 102 -2.01 -12.13 -1.80
N THR A 103 -3.12 -12.56 -1.19
CA THR A 103 -3.67 -11.92 0.02
C THR A 103 -2.75 -12.09 1.21
N TRP A 104 -2.21 -13.30 1.42
CA TRP A 104 -1.26 -13.56 2.51
C TRP A 104 0.03 -12.75 2.34
N GLY A 105 0.58 -12.68 1.12
CA GLY A 105 1.77 -11.90 0.81
C GLY A 105 1.55 -10.40 1.01
N ALA A 106 0.43 -9.87 0.50
CA ALA A 106 0.04 -8.47 0.69
C ALA A 106 -0.12 -8.13 2.18
N MET A 107 -0.86 -8.95 2.93
CA MET A 107 -1.07 -8.73 4.36
C MET A 107 0.23 -8.79 5.17
N GLY A 108 1.12 -9.73 4.84
CA GLY A 108 2.45 -9.83 5.45
C GLY A 108 3.28 -8.56 5.20
N TYR A 109 3.30 -8.07 3.96
CA TYR A 109 3.95 -6.80 3.60
C TYR A 109 3.34 -5.60 4.33
N GLU A 110 2.01 -5.51 4.36
CA GLU A 110 1.27 -4.41 4.97
C GLU A 110 1.52 -4.34 6.49
N PHE A 111 1.38 -5.46 7.21
CA PHE A 111 1.67 -5.49 8.66
C PHE A 111 3.14 -5.22 8.96
N ALA A 112 4.07 -5.84 8.24
CA ALA A 112 5.50 -5.61 8.46
C ALA A 112 5.85 -4.12 8.26
N THR A 113 5.36 -3.50 7.19
CA THR A 113 5.60 -2.09 6.90
C THR A 113 5.03 -1.18 8.00
N ALA A 114 3.78 -1.41 8.41
CA ALA A 114 3.12 -0.60 9.44
C ALA A 114 3.81 -0.74 10.82
N ILE A 115 4.17 -1.96 11.23
CA ILE A 115 4.84 -2.22 12.50
C ILE A 115 6.24 -1.58 12.51
N LEU A 116 7.03 -1.79 11.46
CA LEU A 116 8.38 -1.21 11.37
C LEU A 116 8.33 0.32 11.33
N ALA A 117 7.35 0.91 10.62
CA ALA A 117 7.12 2.35 10.63
C ALA A 117 6.73 2.85 12.02
N GLY A 118 5.88 2.12 12.75
CA GLY A 118 5.50 2.45 14.13
C GLY A 118 6.68 2.40 15.10
N ILE A 119 7.55 1.40 14.98
CA ILE A 119 8.80 1.31 15.76
C ILE A 119 9.72 2.49 15.44
N ALA A 120 9.85 2.87 14.16
CA ALA A 120 10.65 4.02 13.75
C ALA A 120 10.04 5.34 14.26
N LEU A 121 8.72 5.48 14.24
CA LEU A 121 7.98 6.67 14.67
C LEU A 121 8.14 6.95 16.17
N ARG A 122 8.20 5.90 17.01
CA ARG A 122 8.46 6.06 18.46
C ARG A 122 9.83 6.68 18.76
N LYS A 123 10.75 6.63 17.80
CA LYS A 123 12.13 7.15 17.90
C LYS A 123 12.35 8.40 17.04
N ALA A 124 11.29 8.93 16.43
CA ALA A 124 11.32 10.03 15.45
C ALA A 124 11.00 11.39 16.08
#